data_AF-A0A7J4E5E1-F1
#
_entry.id   AF-A0A7J4E5E1-F1
#
_cell.length_a   1.000
_cell.length_b   1.000
_cell.length_c   1.000
_cell.angle_alpha   90.00
_cell.angle_beta   90.00
_cell.angle_gamma   90.00
#
_symmetry.space_group_name_H-M   'P 1'
#
loop_
_entity.id
_entity.type
_entity.pdbx_description
1 polymer ?
#
loop_
_entity_poly.entity_id
_entity_poly.type
_entity_poly.pdbx_seq_one_letter_code
_entity_poly.pdbx_strand_id
1 'polypeptide(L)' 'MPPLRVPSVLPSFEIEEIRKAVKVGGEKIQGPFYLFTGDLNEEGEGKLFVSVASNPHLKWWENYLEEWV' A
#
# COMPACT_ATOMS: atom_id res chain seq x y z
N MET A 1 8.42 10.60 19.31
CA MET A 1 8.56 9.53 18.32
C MET A 1 8.23 10.14 16.96
N PRO A 2 9.14 10.15 15.97
CA PRO A 2 8.77 10.63 14.64
C PRO A 2 7.63 9.75 14.08
N PRO A 3 6.73 10.31 13.25
CA PRO A 3 5.71 9.50 12.62
C PRO A 3 6.38 8.43 11.77
N LEU A 4 5.95 7.17 11.94
CA LEU A 4 6.32 6.05 11.10
C LEU A 4 5.76 6.29 9.69
N ARG A 5 6.56 6.96 8.87
CA ARG A 5 6.27 7.21 7.45
C ARG A 5 7.29 6.51 6.59
N VAL A 6 6.84 5.96 5.48
CA VAL A 6 7.71 5.50 4.41
C VAL A 6 8.13 6.73 3.60
N PRO A 7 9.41 6.91 3.22
CA PRO A 7 9.83 8.05 2.39
C PRO A 7 9.26 8.01 0.96
N SER A 8 9.20 6.82 0.37
CA SER A 8 8.71 6.56 -0.99
C SER A 8 8.45 5.06 -1.20
N VAL A 9 7.60 4.72 -2.17
CA VAL A 9 7.45 3.35 -2.69
C VAL A 9 8.29 3.23 -3.96
N LEU A 10 8.96 2.08 -4.17
CA LEU A 10 9.78 1.86 -5.36
C LEU A 10 8.90 1.79 -6.62
N PRO A 11 9.40 2.24 -7.78
CA PRO A 11 8.60 2.32 -9.01
C PRO A 11 8.25 0.95 -9.61
N SER A 12 8.90 -0.12 -9.17
CA SER A 12 8.60 -1.49 -9.57
C SER A 12 7.49 -2.15 -8.73
N PHE A 13 6.84 -1.38 -7.86
CA PHE A 13 5.61 -1.77 -7.19
C PHE A 13 4.44 -1.02 -7.82
N GLU A 14 3.35 -1.72 -8.05
CA GLU A 14 2.09 -1.16 -8.54
C GLU A 14 1.07 -1.09 -7.42
N ILE A 15 0.26 -0.04 -7.40
CA ILE A 15 -0.86 0.07 -6.47
C ILE A 15 -2.00 -0.83 -6.95
N GLU A 16 -2.43 -1.76 -6.11
CA GLU A 16 -3.48 -2.73 -6.43
C GLU A 16 -4.86 -2.25 -5.94
N GLU A 17 -4.95 -1.84 -4.67
CA GLU A 17 -6.22 -1.37 -4.08
C GLU A 17 -5.99 -0.63 -2.75
N ILE A 18 -7.07 -0.05 -2.21
CA ILE A 18 -7.10 0.49 -0.84
C ILE A 18 -7.92 -0.44 0.06
N ARG A 19 -7.25 -1.16 0.96
CA ARG A 19 -7.89 -2.09 1.89
C ARG A 19 -8.34 -1.40 3.18
N LYS A 20 -9.58 -1.67 3.59
CA LYS A 20 -10.14 -1.18 4.87
C LYS A 20 -9.53 -1.87 6.10
N ALA A 21 -8.98 -3.07 5.94
CA ALA A 21 -8.32 -3.82 7.00
C ALA A 21 -7.38 -4.87 6.40
N VAL A 22 -6.40 -5.32 7.21
CA VAL A 22 -5.44 -6.36 6.84
C VAL A 22 -5.34 -7.40 7.96
N LYS A 23 -4.94 -8.63 7.63
CA LYS A 23 -4.69 -9.68 8.62
C LYS A 23 -3.21 -10.00 8.66
N VAL A 24 -2.58 -9.87 9.83
CA VAL A 24 -1.15 -10.13 10.05
C VAL A 24 -1.02 -11.01 11.28
N GLY A 25 -0.34 -12.16 11.15
CA GLY A 25 -0.10 -13.05 12.29
C GLY A 25 -1.35 -13.58 13.00
N GLY A 26 -2.51 -13.58 12.34
CA GLY A 26 -3.80 -13.96 12.94
C GLY A 26 -4.63 -12.78 13.43
N GLU A 27 -4.02 -11.61 13.61
CA GLU A 27 -4.68 -10.40 14.08
C GLU A 27 -5.21 -9.57 12.91
N LYS A 28 -6.37 -8.93 13.10
CA LYS A 28 -6.97 -8.02 12.11
C LYS A 28 -6.66 -6.58 12.50
N ILE A 29 -5.93 -5.88 11.65
CA ILE A 29 -5.59 -4.47 11.82
C ILE A 29 -6.52 -3.63 10.96
N GLN A 30 -7.18 -2.64 11.56
CA GLN A 30 -8.06 -1.71 10.85
C GLN A 30 -7.22 -0.65 10.12
N GLY A 31 -7.65 -0.33 8.89
CA GLY A 31 -6.97 0.60 7.99
C GLY A 31 -7.63 1.98 7.94
N PRO A 32 -7.52 2.69 6.80
CA PRO A 32 -7.20 2.16 5.46
C PRO A 32 -5.69 1.97 5.17
N PHE A 33 -5.40 1.02 4.29
CA PHE A 33 -4.05 0.69 3.81
C PHE A 33 -3.99 0.71 2.27
N TYR A 34 -2.96 1.34 1.71
CA TYR A 34 -2.57 1.09 0.33
C TYR A 34 -1.96 -0.31 0.24
N LEU A 35 -2.45 -1.13 -0.68
CA LEU A 35 -1.82 -2.39 -1.08
C LEU A 35 -1.02 -2.13 -2.35
N PHE A 36 0.29 -2.35 -2.26
CA PHE A 36 1.16 -2.43 -3.43
C PHE A 36 1.63 -3.86 -3.66
N THR A 37 1.72 -4.25 -4.93
CA THR A 37 2.19 -5.57 -5.38
C THR A 37 3.41 -5.40 -6.28
N GLY A 38 4.42 -6.25 -6.08
CA GLY A 38 5.75 -6.15 -6.69
C GLY A 38 6.74 -7.04 -5.93
N ASP A 39 8.05 -6.94 -6.04
CA ASP A 39 8.80 -6.16 -7.02
C ASP A 39 8.64 -6.81 -8.40
N LEU A 40 8.16 -6.05 -9.37
CA LEU A 40 7.96 -6.51 -10.75
C LEU A 40 9.28 -6.76 -11.50
N ASN A 41 10.42 -6.34 -10.96
CA ASN A 41 11.73 -6.75 -11.46
C ASN A 41 12.10 -8.18 -11.02
N GLU A 42 11.32 -8.79 -10.11
CA GLU A 42 11.41 -10.20 -9.71
C GLU A 42 10.12 -10.94 -10.11
N GLU A 43 9.69 -11.95 -9.33
CA GLU A 43 8.46 -12.73 -9.60
C GLU A 43 7.15 -11.97 -9.30
N GLY A 44 7.23 -10.75 -8.73
CA GLY A 44 6.09 -9.85 -8.54
C GLY A 44 5.10 -10.22 -7.42
N GLU A 45 5.43 -11.19 -6.55
CA GLU A 45 4.48 -11.73 -5.55
C GLU A 45 4.50 -11.03 -4.18
N GLY A 46 5.43 -10.11 -3.95
CA GLY A 46 5.55 -9.33 -2.72
C GLY A 46 4.41 -8.34 -2.54
N LYS A 47 3.97 -8.18 -1.28
CA LYS A 47 2.85 -7.30 -0.90
C LYS A 47 3.27 -6.31 0.16
N LEU A 48 3.07 -5.03 -0.10
CA LEU A 48 3.30 -3.95 0.84
C LEU A 48 1.97 -3.35 1.28
N PHE A 49 1.70 -3.38 2.58
CA PHE A 49 0.54 -2.72 3.18
C PHE A 49 0.99 -1.44 3.88
N VAL A 50 0.65 -0.28 3.33
CA VAL A 50 1.08 1.03 3.84
C VAL A 50 -0.10 1.80 4.42
N SER A 51 -0.01 2.22 5.68
CA SER A 51 -1.08 2.99 6.33
C SER A 51 -1.31 4.33 5.61
N VAL A 52 -2.55 4.57 5.17
CA VAL A 52 -2.94 5.83 4.49
C VAL A 52 -2.78 7.02 5.43
N ALA A 53 -3.27 6.89 6.68
CA ALA A 53 -3.28 7.98 7.66
C ALA A 53 -1.88 8.50 8.00
N SER A 54 -0.87 7.63 7.97
CA SER A 54 0.52 8.00 8.29
C SER A 54 1.32 8.47 7.07
N ASN A 55 0.78 8.29 5.85
CA ASN A 55 1.51 8.52 4.59
C ASN A 55 0.69 9.35 3.56
N PRO A 56 0.24 10.58 3.92
CA PRO A 56 -0.60 11.40 3.02
C PRO A 56 0.10 11.80 1.71
N HIS A 57 1.44 11.78 1.69
CA HIS A 57 2.23 12.05 0.50
C HIS A 57 2.11 10.96 -0.57
N LEU A 58 1.56 9.79 -0.26
CA LEU A 58 1.31 8.70 -1.23
C LEU A 58 -0.06 8.82 -1.92
N LYS A 59 -0.89 9.81 -1.57
CA LYS A 59 -2.23 9.96 -2.13
C LYS A 59 -2.27 10.02 -3.66
N TRP A 60 -1.22 10.52 -4.31
CA TRP A 60 -1.15 10.59 -5.76
C TRP A 60 -1.19 9.22 -6.45
N TRP A 61 -0.84 8.14 -5.75
CA TRP A 61 -0.98 6.77 -6.25
C TRP A 61 -2.44 6.39 -6.50
N GLU A 62 -3.40 6.98 -5.79
CA GLU A 62 -4.83 6.73 -6.00
C GLU A 62 -5.27 7.05 -7.43
N ASN A 63 -4.53 7.91 -8.15
CA ASN A 63 -4.80 8.23 -9.56
C ASN A 63 -4.52 7.05 -10.52
N TYR A 64 -3.80 6.02 -10.06
CA TYR A 64 -3.50 4.81 -10.84
C TYR A 64 -4.41 3.64 -10.50
N LEU A 65 -5.34 3.82 -9.55
CA LEU A 65 -6.38 2.84 -9.29
C LEU A 65 -7.42 2.93 -10.40
N GLU A 66 -7.57 1.86 -11.16
CA GLU A 66 -8.68 1.75 -12.11
C GLU A 66 -9.99 1.60 -11.33
N GLU A 67 -10.85 2.61 -11.39
CA GLU A 67 -12.24 2.43 -11.02
C GLU A 67 -12.90 1.58 -12.11
N TRP A 68 -13.11 0.29 -11.85
CA TRP A 68 -14.01 -0.52 -12.66
C TRP A 68 -15.42 0.08 -12.56
N VAL A 69 -15.78 0.91 -13.54
CA VAL A 69 -17.16 1.42 -13.78
C VAL A 69 -17.94 0.41 -14.60
#